data_AF-A0A4R1G2C3-F1
#
_entry.id   AF-A0A4R1G2C3-F1
#
_cell.length_a   1.000
_cell.length_b   1.000
_cell.length_c   1.000
_cell.angle_alpha   90.00
_cell.angle_beta   90.00
_cell.angle_gamma   90.00
#
_symmetry.space_group_name_H-M   'P 1'
#
loop_
_entity.id
_entity.type
_entity.pdbx_description
1 polymer ?
#
loop_
_entity_poly.entity_id
_entity_poly.type
_entity_poly.pdbx_seq_one_letter_code
_entity_poly.pdbx_strand_id
1 'polypeptide(L)'
;MSPPADRANSRRRQPRRRGSANNAGKPRMRTVRETSAGGLVVEGLDGPKEQRTAALIGRTDRRGRLLWSLPKGHIEQGETSEQTAIREVAEETGIDGEVVAELGSIDYWFVTEGRRVHKTVHHFLLRCLGGELSDADVEVTQVAWVPLSELDSRLAYADERRLAEVANRLIDRMETGKR
;
A
#
# COMPACT_ATOMS: atom_id res chain seq x y z
N MET A 1 -97.86 -7.01 -23.20
CA MET A 1 -97.68 -8.38 -22.70
C MET A 1 -96.21 -8.57 -22.35
N SER A 2 -95.88 -8.73 -21.07
CA SER A 2 -94.57 -9.19 -20.54
C SER A 2 -94.37 -10.70 -20.85
N PRO A 3 -93.29 -11.43 -20.42
CA PRO A 3 -91.92 -11.14 -19.90
C PRO A 3 -90.88 -12.04 -20.70
N PRO A 4 -89.68 -12.53 -20.23
CA PRO A 4 -88.99 -12.44 -18.95
C PRO A 4 -87.47 -12.16 -18.94
N ALA A 5 -86.98 -11.97 -17.71
CA ALA A 5 -85.60 -11.92 -17.26
C ALA A 5 -84.81 -13.21 -17.57
N ASP A 6 -83.48 -13.11 -17.69
CA ASP A 6 -82.62 -13.94 -16.84
C ASP A 6 -81.14 -13.52 -16.76
N ARG A 7 -80.60 -13.75 -15.56
CA ARG A 7 -79.19 -14.04 -15.19
C ARG A 7 -78.16 -12.90 -15.07
N ALA A 8 -77.98 -12.54 -13.80
CA ALA A 8 -76.72 -12.09 -13.22
C ALA A 8 -75.53 -12.99 -13.58
N ASN A 9 -74.36 -12.37 -13.85
CA ASN A 9 -73.08 -13.03 -13.65
C ASN A 9 -72.07 -12.06 -13.03
N SER A 10 -71.88 -12.22 -11.74
CA SER A 10 -70.79 -11.65 -10.95
C SER A 10 -69.45 -12.22 -11.40
N ARG A 11 -68.54 -11.39 -11.93
CA ARG A 11 -67.11 -11.73 -11.99
C ARG A 11 -66.24 -10.62 -11.42
N ARG A 12 -65.90 -10.86 -10.15
CA ARG A 12 -64.74 -10.43 -9.35
C ARG A 12 -63.69 -9.60 -10.10
N ARG A 13 -63.54 -8.35 -9.64
CA ARG A 13 -62.34 -7.53 -9.84
C ARG A 13 -61.13 -8.25 -9.25
N GLN A 14 -60.15 -8.60 -10.08
CA GLN A 14 -58.84 -9.05 -9.61
C GLN A 14 -58.02 -7.85 -9.11
N PRO A 15 -57.31 -7.97 -7.98
CA PRO A 15 -56.44 -6.91 -7.49
C PRO A 15 -55.18 -6.82 -8.35
N ARG A 16 -54.88 -5.61 -8.84
CA ARG A 16 -53.64 -5.31 -9.58
C ARG A 16 -52.45 -5.62 -8.67
N ARG A 17 -51.69 -6.66 -9.04
CA ARG A 17 -50.43 -7.05 -8.39
C ARG A 17 -49.46 -5.85 -8.42
N ARG A 18 -49.05 -5.41 -7.23
CA ARG A 18 -47.91 -4.50 -7.05
C ARG A 18 -46.70 -5.14 -7.70
N GLY A 19 -46.10 -4.45 -8.68
CA GLY A 19 -44.84 -4.85 -9.27
C GLY A 19 -43.79 -4.92 -8.16
N SER A 20 -43.21 -6.11 -7.99
CA SER A 20 -42.02 -6.32 -7.17
C SER A 20 -40.92 -5.47 -7.79
N ALA A 21 -40.50 -4.42 -7.09
CA ALA A 21 -39.29 -3.69 -7.47
C ALA A 21 -38.15 -4.72 -7.48
N ASN A 22 -37.58 -4.95 -8.67
CA ASN A 22 -36.35 -5.72 -8.82
C ASN A 22 -35.31 -5.12 -7.89
N ASN A 23 -35.04 -5.79 -6.77
CA ASN A 23 -33.90 -5.50 -5.93
C ASN A 23 -32.66 -5.96 -6.70
N ALA A 24 -32.21 -5.11 -7.63
CA ALA A 24 -30.95 -5.31 -8.34
C ALA A 24 -29.86 -5.41 -7.26
N GLY A 25 -29.40 -6.64 -7.01
CA GLY A 25 -28.40 -6.90 -6.00
C GLY A 25 -27.22 -5.98 -6.24
N LYS A 26 -26.87 -5.16 -5.24
CA LYS A 26 -25.67 -4.31 -5.29
C LYS A 26 -24.51 -5.19 -5.75
N PRO A 27 -23.74 -4.81 -6.79
CA PRO A 27 -22.64 -5.63 -7.28
C PRO A 27 -21.71 -5.93 -6.10
N ARG A 28 -21.52 -7.23 -5.81
CA ARG A 28 -20.60 -7.66 -4.75
C ARG A 28 -19.20 -7.21 -5.15
N MET A 29 -18.64 -6.31 -4.35
CA MET A 29 -17.30 -5.77 -4.54
C MET A 29 -16.29 -6.93 -4.59
N ARG A 30 -15.58 -7.08 -5.70
CA ARG A 30 -14.58 -8.15 -5.88
C ARG A 30 -13.41 -7.90 -4.92
N THR A 31 -13.04 -8.93 -4.18
CA THR A 31 -11.83 -8.89 -3.33
C THR A 31 -10.64 -9.43 -4.11
N VAL A 32 -9.53 -8.69 -4.12
CA VAL A 32 -8.27 -9.10 -4.74
C VAL A 32 -7.14 -9.01 -3.71
N ARG A 33 -6.12 -9.85 -3.89
CA ARG A 33 -4.89 -9.81 -3.10
C ARG A 33 -3.79 -9.24 -3.98
N GLU A 34 -2.97 -8.36 -3.41
CA GLU A 34 -1.80 -7.79 -4.05
C GLU A 34 -0.61 -7.93 -3.11
N THR A 35 0.56 -8.26 -3.67
CA THR A 35 1.81 -8.35 -2.93
C THR A 35 2.80 -7.35 -3.50
N SER A 36 3.55 -6.72 -2.62
CA SER A 36 4.60 -5.76 -2.92
C SER A 36 5.83 -6.04 -2.10
N ALA A 37 6.95 -5.45 -2.50
CA ALA A 37 8.12 -5.36 -1.65
C ALA A 37 8.77 -3.98 -1.79
N GLY A 38 9.58 -3.64 -0.79
CA GLY A 38 10.24 -2.35 -0.67
C GLY A 38 11.14 -2.32 0.55
N GLY A 39 11.53 -1.15 1.02
CA GLY A 39 12.42 -1.10 2.17
C GLY A 39 12.95 0.25 2.55
N LEU A 40 13.86 0.22 3.52
CA LEU A 40 14.59 1.38 4.01
C LEU A 40 16.04 1.24 3.53
N VAL A 41 16.45 2.03 2.54
CA VAL A 41 17.87 2.13 2.15
C VAL A 41 18.57 3.15 3.02
N VAL A 42 19.70 2.73 3.59
CA VAL A 42 20.47 3.54 4.55
C VAL A 42 21.87 3.81 4.00
N GLU A 43 22.23 5.09 3.97
CA GLU A 43 23.59 5.56 3.72
C GLU A 43 24.37 5.67 5.04
N GLY A 44 25.67 5.35 4.99
CA GLY A 44 26.55 5.48 6.15
C GLY A 44 26.36 4.39 7.22
N LEU A 45 25.83 3.21 6.87
CA LEU A 45 25.62 2.10 7.83
C LEU A 45 26.87 1.73 8.64
N ASP A 46 28.07 1.85 8.06
CA ASP A 46 29.33 1.57 8.77
C ASP A 46 29.95 2.82 9.44
N GLY A 47 29.33 3.99 9.26
CA GLY A 47 29.76 5.26 9.83
C GLY A 47 29.12 5.56 11.20
N PRO A 48 29.40 6.75 11.77
CA PRO A 48 28.78 7.21 13.01
C PRO A 48 27.25 7.24 12.92
N LYS A 49 26.58 6.85 14.00
CA LYS A 49 25.11 6.74 14.05
C LYS A 49 24.40 8.04 13.67
N GLU A 50 24.98 9.18 14.05
CA GLU A 50 24.44 10.52 13.85
C GLU A 50 24.52 10.97 12.38
N GLN A 51 25.35 10.33 11.56
CA GLN A 51 25.52 10.65 10.14
C GLN A 51 24.67 9.75 9.23
N ARG A 52 23.98 8.75 9.80
CA ARG A 52 23.17 7.82 9.03
C ARG A 52 21.90 8.49 8.56
N THR A 53 21.62 8.33 7.28
CA THR A 53 20.43 8.83 6.62
C THR A 53 19.76 7.69 5.88
N ALA A 54 18.44 7.78 5.71
CA ALA A 54 17.66 6.87 4.89
C ALA A 54 16.89 7.63 3.83
N ALA A 55 16.77 7.04 2.64
CA ALA A 55 15.97 7.64 1.57
C ALA A 55 14.49 7.37 1.85
N LEU A 56 13.69 8.42 1.86
CA LEU A 56 12.22 8.36 1.89
C LEU A 56 11.65 8.95 0.60
N ILE A 57 10.47 8.48 0.25
CA ILE A 57 9.67 9.06 -0.84
C ILE A 57 8.47 9.80 -0.29
N GLY A 58 8.15 10.94 -0.91
CA GLY A 58 7.00 11.77 -0.62
C GLY A 58 5.97 11.62 -1.73
N ARG A 59 4.72 11.30 -1.37
CA ARG A 59 3.58 11.28 -2.29
C ARG A 59 2.54 12.30 -1.87
N THR A 60 1.99 13.05 -2.82
CA THR A 60 0.96 14.04 -2.52
C THR A 60 -0.42 13.40 -2.42
N ASP A 61 -1.11 13.58 -1.28
CA ASP A 61 -2.47 13.07 -1.10
C ASP A 61 -3.52 13.92 -1.85
N ARG A 62 -4.77 13.45 -1.87
CA ARG A 62 -5.88 14.16 -2.53
C ARG A 62 -6.18 15.56 -1.98
N ARG A 63 -5.61 15.91 -0.81
CA ARG A 63 -5.76 17.22 -0.16
C ARG A 63 -4.52 18.10 -0.38
N GLY A 64 -3.58 17.68 -1.23
CA GLY A 64 -2.36 18.41 -1.51
C GLY A 64 -1.29 18.30 -0.42
N ARG A 65 -1.40 17.33 0.51
CA ARG A 65 -0.42 17.15 1.58
C ARG A 65 0.63 16.14 1.14
N LEU A 66 1.90 16.47 1.33
CA LEU A 66 2.99 15.53 1.13
C LEU A 66 3.02 14.51 2.26
N LEU A 67 2.96 13.23 1.92
CA LEU A 67 3.04 12.11 2.85
C LEU A 67 4.33 11.32 2.57
N TRP A 68 5.20 11.26 3.56
CA TRP A 68 6.44 10.49 3.48
C TRP A 68 6.20 9.03 3.83
N SER A 69 6.77 8.13 3.03
CA SER A 69 6.68 6.69 3.20
C SER A 69 7.97 5.99 2.76
N LEU A 70 8.07 4.70 3.06
CA LEU A 70 9.11 3.85 2.51
C LEU A 70 8.87 3.59 1.01
N PRO A 71 9.93 3.52 0.18
CA PRO A 71 9.81 3.05 -1.20
C PRO A 71 9.37 1.59 -1.26
N LYS A 72 8.49 1.28 -2.21
CA LYS A 72 7.91 -0.04 -2.47
C LYS A 72 7.15 -0.05 -3.80
N GLY A 73 7.03 -1.23 -4.40
CA GLY A 73 6.10 -1.46 -5.49
C GLY A 73 5.80 -2.94 -5.69
N HIS A 74 5.16 -3.29 -6.80
CA HIS A 74 4.57 -4.62 -7.00
C HIS A 74 5.63 -5.66 -7.33
N ILE A 75 5.46 -6.87 -6.80
CA ILE A 75 6.32 -7.99 -7.19
C ILE A 75 6.00 -8.38 -8.62
N GLU A 76 7.00 -8.39 -9.49
CA GLU A 76 6.86 -8.80 -10.89
C GLU A 76 7.04 -10.32 -11.06
N GLN A 77 6.68 -10.82 -12.25
CA GLN A 77 6.76 -12.25 -12.52
C GLN A 77 8.22 -12.74 -12.50
N GLY A 78 8.51 -13.63 -11.55
CA GLY A 78 9.82 -14.26 -11.41
C GLY A 78 10.75 -13.56 -10.43
N GLU A 79 10.34 -12.44 -9.85
CA GLU A 79 11.09 -11.76 -8.79
C GLU A 79 10.86 -12.41 -7.42
N THR A 80 11.92 -12.47 -6.60
CA THR A 80 11.76 -12.59 -5.14
C THR A 80 11.40 -11.23 -4.54
N SER A 81 10.87 -11.24 -3.32
CA SER A 81 10.59 -10.01 -2.57
C SER A 81 11.82 -9.12 -2.38
N GLU A 82 13.01 -9.71 -2.20
CA GLU A 82 14.28 -9.00 -2.07
C GLU A 82 14.67 -8.34 -3.40
N GLN A 83 14.52 -9.05 -4.52
CA GLN A 83 14.79 -8.51 -5.86
C GLN A 83 13.87 -7.33 -6.17
N THR A 84 12.56 -7.48 -5.90
CA THR A 84 11.60 -6.39 -6.03
C THR A 84 11.98 -5.23 -5.12
N ALA A 85 12.34 -5.46 -3.86
CA ALA A 85 12.71 -4.37 -2.96
C ALA A 85 13.94 -3.58 -3.43
N ILE A 86 14.95 -4.26 -4.00
CA ILE A 86 16.13 -3.61 -4.58
C ILE A 86 15.74 -2.75 -5.79
N ARG A 87 14.97 -3.33 -6.73
CA ARG A 87 14.52 -2.62 -7.93
C ARG A 87 13.67 -1.39 -7.57
N GLU A 88 12.65 -1.57 -6.73
CA GLU A 88 11.70 -0.51 -6.35
C GLU A 88 12.39 0.63 -5.58
N VAL A 89 13.34 0.30 -4.70
CA VAL A 89 14.15 1.34 -4.04
C VAL A 89 14.93 2.14 -5.09
N ALA A 90 15.57 1.49 -6.05
CA ALA A 90 16.33 2.16 -7.09
C ALA A 90 15.43 3.01 -8.01
N GLU A 91 14.28 2.49 -8.42
CA GLU A 91 13.32 3.19 -9.28
C GLU A 91 12.73 4.42 -8.59
N GLU A 92 12.23 4.27 -7.36
CA GLU A 92 11.52 5.34 -6.66
C GLU A 92 12.45 6.37 -5.98
N THR A 93 13.73 6.04 -5.78
CA THR A 93 14.67 6.94 -5.08
C THR A 93 15.92 7.31 -5.87
N GLY A 94 16.26 6.57 -6.92
CA GLY A 94 17.54 6.70 -7.63
C GLY A 94 18.75 6.08 -6.91
N ILE A 95 18.53 5.39 -5.78
CA ILE A 95 19.60 4.83 -4.94
C ILE A 95 19.74 3.32 -5.14
N ASP A 96 20.94 2.89 -5.48
CA ASP A 96 21.30 1.48 -5.56
C ASP A 96 21.57 0.93 -4.16
N GLY A 97 21.10 -0.28 -3.88
CA GLY A 97 21.31 -0.90 -2.58
C GLY A 97 21.33 -2.42 -2.58
N GLU A 98 21.87 -2.99 -1.51
CA GLU A 98 21.82 -4.43 -1.22
C GLU A 98 21.03 -4.72 0.04
N VAL A 99 20.21 -5.78 0.03
CA VAL A 99 19.46 -6.21 1.21
C VAL A 99 20.43 -6.78 2.25
N VAL A 100 20.35 -6.26 3.48
CA VAL A 100 21.16 -6.73 4.62
C VAL A 100 20.32 -7.39 5.72
N ALA A 101 19.01 -7.13 5.75
CA ALA A 101 18.08 -7.80 6.67
C ALA A 101 16.62 -7.66 6.22
N GLU A 102 15.76 -8.57 6.66
CA GLU A 102 14.31 -8.41 6.60
C GLU A 102 13.83 -7.54 7.79
N LEU A 103 12.93 -6.58 7.53
CA LEU A 103 12.29 -5.75 8.57
C LEU A 103 10.93 -6.32 9.01
N GLY A 104 10.23 -6.98 8.09
CA GLY A 104 8.92 -7.58 8.32
C GLY A 104 7.94 -7.21 7.22
N SER A 105 6.64 -7.41 7.48
CA SER A 105 5.58 -7.15 6.50
C SER A 105 4.47 -6.28 7.08
N ILE A 106 3.83 -5.50 6.21
CA ILE A 106 2.64 -4.70 6.55
C ILE A 106 1.48 -5.20 5.69
N ASP A 107 0.35 -5.48 6.34
CA ASP A 107 -0.90 -5.88 5.70
C ASP A 107 -1.97 -4.81 5.91
N TYR A 108 -2.61 -4.36 4.82
CA TYR A 108 -3.70 -3.40 4.90
C TYR A 108 -4.75 -3.60 3.81
N TRP A 109 -5.92 -3.01 4.05
CA TRP A 109 -7.04 -3.06 3.13
C TRP A 109 -7.35 -1.68 2.57
N PHE A 110 -7.59 -1.60 1.27
CA PHE A 110 -8.10 -0.37 0.65
C PHE A 110 -9.13 -0.70 -0.44
N VAL A 111 -9.83 0.33 -0.91
CA VAL A 111 -10.81 0.22 -2.00
C VAL A 111 -10.36 1.12 -3.14
N THR A 112 -10.23 0.54 -4.32
CA THR A 112 -9.94 1.27 -5.56
C THR A 112 -10.80 0.70 -6.69
N GLU A 113 -11.32 1.55 -7.58
CA GLU A 113 -12.08 1.13 -8.77
C GLU A 113 -13.17 0.07 -8.52
N GLY A 114 -13.90 0.18 -7.41
CA GLY A 114 -14.94 -0.79 -7.05
C GLY A 114 -14.42 -2.18 -6.68
N ARG A 115 -13.13 -2.30 -6.32
CA ARG A 115 -12.47 -3.51 -5.82
C ARG A 115 -12.00 -3.28 -4.39
N ARG A 116 -12.10 -4.31 -3.56
CA ARG A 116 -11.47 -4.35 -2.23
C ARG A 116 -10.13 -5.05 -2.37
N VAL A 117 -9.05 -4.36 -2.07
CA VAL A 117 -7.68 -4.90 -2.18
C VAL A 117 -7.18 -5.24 -0.78
N HIS A 118 -6.67 -6.46 -0.61
CA HIS A 118 -5.81 -6.84 0.51
C HIS A 118 -4.37 -6.75 0.04
N LYS A 119 -3.62 -5.78 0.57
CA LYS A 119 -2.23 -5.54 0.20
C LYS A 119 -1.32 -6.09 1.29
N THR A 120 -0.34 -6.88 0.90
CA THR A 120 0.79 -7.30 1.74
C THR A 120 2.05 -6.66 1.17
N VAL A 121 2.87 -6.03 2.01
CA VAL A 121 4.14 -5.41 1.60
C VAL A 121 5.28 -5.95 2.45
N HIS A 122 6.23 -6.63 1.82
CA HIS A 122 7.47 -7.10 2.44
C HIS A 122 8.51 -5.98 2.47
N HIS A 123 9.11 -5.71 3.63
CA HIS A 123 10.06 -4.63 3.80
C HIS A 123 11.43 -5.16 4.23
N PHE A 124 12.46 -4.59 3.62
CA PHE A 124 13.86 -4.94 3.86
C PHE A 124 14.66 -3.73 4.31
N LEU A 125 15.74 -3.98 5.04
CA LEU A 125 16.79 -3.01 5.30
C LEU A 125 17.82 -3.16 4.18
N LEU A 126 18.10 -2.06 3.48
CA LEU A 126 19.09 -2.02 2.43
C LEU A 126 20.27 -1.14 2.84
N ARG A 127 21.46 -1.56 2.44
CA ARG A 127 22.66 -0.75 2.45
C ARG A 127 22.77 0.02 1.14
N CYS A 128 22.98 1.32 1.21
CA CYS A 128 23.31 2.13 0.03
C CYS A 128 24.65 1.69 -0.56
N LEU A 129 24.67 1.43 -1.87
CA LEU A 129 25.87 1.13 -2.66
C LEU A 129 26.30 2.31 -3.55
N GLY A 130 25.41 3.27 -3.79
CA GLY A 130 25.64 4.43 -4.63
C GLY A 130 24.33 4.97 -5.21
N GLY A 131 24.44 5.82 -6.23
CA GLY A 131 23.31 6.48 -6.87
C GLY A 131 23.13 7.93 -6.39
N GLU A 132 22.17 8.61 -7.01
CA GLU A 132 21.80 9.99 -6.70
C GLU A 132 20.29 10.07 -6.53
N LEU A 133 19.82 10.90 -5.58
CA LEU A 133 18.39 11.04 -5.35
C LEU A 133 17.68 11.50 -6.63
N SER A 134 16.66 10.75 -7.02
CA SER A 134 15.88 11.00 -8.23
C SER A 134 14.40 10.80 -7.93
N ASP A 135 13.59 11.81 -8.23
CA ASP A 135 12.13 11.78 -8.21
C ASP A 135 11.54 11.55 -9.62
N ALA A 136 12.31 10.88 -10.49
CA ALA A 136 11.89 10.60 -11.86
C ALA A 136 10.71 9.61 -11.97
N ASP A 137 10.47 8.82 -10.93
CA ASP A 137 9.31 7.93 -10.87
C ASP A 137 8.00 8.74 -10.78
N VAL A 138 7.04 8.40 -11.65
CA VAL A 138 5.76 9.11 -11.76
C VAL A 138 4.88 8.98 -10.50
N GLU A 139 5.08 7.94 -9.69
CA GLU A 139 4.38 7.72 -8.43
C GLU A 139 4.97 8.54 -7.27
N VAL A 140 6.11 9.20 -7.48
CA VAL A 140 6.87 9.94 -6.47
C VAL A 140 6.79 11.45 -6.74
N THR A 141 6.50 12.23 -5.70
CA THR A 141 6.52 13.70 -5.77
C THR A 141 7.85 14.29 -5.29
N GLN A 142 8.50 13.63 -4.33
CA GLN A 142 9.75 14.10 -3.75
C GLN A 142 10.54 12.91 -3.20
N VAL A 143 11.87 13.00 -3.25
CA VAL A 143 12.77 12.09 -2.54
C VAL A 143 13.68 12.88 -1.61
N ALA A 144 13.99 12.35 -0.44
CA ALA A 144 14.91 12.98 0.49
C ALA A 144 15.70 11.97 1.31
N TRP A 145 16.97 12.30 1.56
CA TRP A 145 17.73 11.74 2.66
C TRP A 145 17.21 12.31 3.98
N VAL A 146 16.85 11.42 4.90
CA VAL A 146 16.32 11.77 6.21
C VAL A 146 17.19 11.13 7.29
N PRO A 147 17.66 11.88 8.30
CA PRO A 147 18.40 11.29 9.42
C PRO A 147 17.61 10.14 10.06
N LEU A 148 18.30 9.04 10.41
CA LEU A 148 17.64 7.88 11.03
C LEU A 148 16.89 8.23 12.32
N SER A 149 17.38 9.24 13.05
CA SER A 149 16.76 9.79 14.26
C SER A 149 15.44 10.52 14.00
N GLU A 150 15.19 10.98 12.77
CA GLU A 150 13.99 11.74 12.40
C GLU A 150 12.87 10.86 11.82
N LEU A 151 13.14 9.58 11.50
CA LEU A 151 12.19 8.72 10.77
C LEU A 151 10.83 8.59 11.46
N ASP A 152 10.79 8.48 12.79
CA ASP A 152 9.54 8.41 13.56
C ASP A 152 8.68 9.67 13.39
N SER A 153 9.30 10.85 13.30
CA SER A 153 8.56 12.11 13.11
C SER A 153 8.17 12.36 11.65
N ARG A 154 8.89 11.76 10.70
CA ARG A 154 8.75 12.03 9.26
C ARG A 154 7.76 11.09 8.59
N LEU A 155 7.81 9.80 8.88
CA LEU A 155 6.97 8.80 8.25
C LEU A 155 5.50 9.02 8.60
N ALA A 156 4.65 9.06 7.57
CA ALA A 156 3.22 9.32 7.75
C ALA A 156 2.50 8.15 8.45
N TYR A 157 2.93 6.92 8.20
CA TYR A 157 2.23 5.70 8.61
C TYR A 157 2.83 5.04 9.84
N ALA A 158 1.98 4.69 10.80
CA ALA A 158 2.42 4.12 12.08
C ALA A 158 3.16 2.78 11.94
N ASP A 159 2.75 1.94 10.99
CA ASP A 159 3.39 0.64 10.78
C ASP A 159 4.79 0.80 10.16
N GLU A 160 5.00 1.80 9.29
CA GLU A 160 6.34 2.11 8.78
C GLU A 160 7.25 2.69 9.85
N ARG A 161 6.72 3.50 10.78
CA ARG A 161 7.48 3.95 11.97
C ARG A 161 7.97 2.77 12.80
N ARG A 162 7.12 1.74 13.01
CA ARG A 162 7.53 0.49 13.68
C ARG A 162 8.63 -0.24 12.91
N LEU A 163 8.57 -0.29 11.58
CA LEU A 163 9.65 -0.86 10.77
C LEU A 163 10.96 -0.06 10.91
N ALA A 164 10.90 1.27 10.97
CA ALA A 164 12.07 2.11 11.21
C ALA A 164 12.70 1.84 12.60
N GLU A 165 11.88 1.60 13.63
CA GLU A 165 12.38 1.14 14.94
C GLU A 165 13.06 -0.24 14.85
N VAL A 166 12.49 -1.17 14.10
CA VAL A 166 13.11 -2.49 13.85
C VAL A 166 14.46 -2.31 13.16
N ALA A 167 14.53 -1.47 12.12
CA ALA A 167 15.76 -1.15 11.42
C ALA A 167 16.82 -0.61 12.38
N ASN A 168 16.49 0.38 13.21
CA ASN A 168 17.41 0.93 14.21
C ASN A 168 17.96 -0.17 15.15
N ARG A 169 17.11 -1.06 15.65
CA ARG A 169 17.54 -2.18 16.51
C ARG A 169 18.45 -3.18 15.78
N LEU A 170 18.17 -3.47 14.52
CA LEU A 170 19.00 -4.37 13.72
C LEU A 170 20.37 -3.76 13.42
N ILE A 171 20.41 -2.48 13.06
CA ILE A 171 21.64 -1.74 12.82
C ILE A 171 22.50 -1.72 14.10
N ASP A 172 21.92 -1.39 15.26
CA ASP A 172 22.62 -1.40 16.53
C ASP A 172 23.22 -2.81 16.85
N ARG A 173 22.50 -3.89 16.50
CA ARG A 173 23.01 -5.27 16.67
C ARG A 173 24.16 -5.60 15.73
N MET A 174 24.08 -5.16 14.46
CA MET A 174 25.14 -5.38 13.47
C MET A 174 26.46 -4.75 13.91
N GLU A 175 26.42 -3.62 14.62
CA GLU A 175 27.62 -3.02 15.22
C GLU A 175 28.21 -3.85 16.36
N THR A 176 27.36 -4.35 17.26
CA THR A 176 27.83 -5.13 18.41
C THR A 176 28.44 -6.47 18.02
N GLY A 177 27.96 -7.07 16.92
CA GLY A 177 28.51 -8.33 16.39
C GLY A 177 29.79 -8.18 15.58
N LYS A 178 30.19 -6.94 15.23
CA LYS A 178 31.47 -6.65 14.54
C LYS A 178 32.64 -6.43 15.53
N ARG A 179 32.39 -6.38 16.83
CA ARG A 179 33.41 -6.17 17.88
C ARG A 179 33.87 -7.47 18.52
#